data_AF-A0A9D6AJQ0-F1
#
_entry.id   AF-A0A9D6AJQ0-F1
#
_cell.length_a   1.000
_cell.length_b   1.000
_cell.length_c   1.000
_cell.angle_alpha   90.00
_cell.angle_beta   90.00
_cell.angle_gamma   90.00
#
_symmetry.space_group_name_H-M   'P 1'
#
loop_
_entity.id
_entity.type
_entity.pdbx_description
1 polymer ?
#
loop_
_entity_poly.entity_id
_entity_poly.type
_entity_poly.pdbx_seq_one_letter_code
_entity_poly.pdbx_strand_id
1 'polypeptide(L)' 'MTQATVLRTAFWVILVAFLVWDFLSSKPVDLRFEAPFIAAGSGQAVQGGHCSMPD' A
#
# COMPACT_ATOMS: atom_id res chain seq x y z
N MET A 1 -11.04 8.44 -32.94
CA MET A 1 -11.10 8.06 -31.51
C MET A 1 -11.46 9.32 -30.73
N THR A 2 -12.44 9.31 -29.83
CA THR A 2 -12.83 10.54 -29.09
C THR A 2 -11.84 10.82 -27.96
N GLN A 3 -11.72 12.08 -27.53
CA GLN A 3 -10.82 12.48 -26.43
C GLN A 3 -11.13 11.69 -25.14
N ALA A 4 -12.42 11.49 -24.83
CA ALA A 4 -12.85 10.70 -23.68
C ALA A 4 -12.38 9.24 -23.77
N THR A 5 -12.45 8.61 -24.95
CA THR A 5 -11.94 7.25 -25.17
C THR A 5 -10.42 7.18 -24.95
N VAL A 6 -9.67 8.16 -25.44
CA VAL A 6 -8.20 8.21 -25.28
C VAL A 6 -7.82 8.33 -23.81
N LEU A 7 -8.39 9.31 -23.09
CA LEU A 7 -8.09 9.53 -21.68
C LEU A 7 -8.48 8.35 -20.80
N ARG A 8 -9.66 7.76 -21.05
CA ARG A 8 -10.09 6.55 -20.33
C ARG A 8 -9.13 5.39 -20.55
N THR A 9 -8.69 5.18 -21.79
CA THR A 9 -7.74 4.10 -22.11
C THR A 9 -6.38 4.35 -21.45
N ALA A 10 -5.86 5.58 -21.56
CA ALA A 10 -4.61 5.97 -20.91
C ALA A 10 -4.66 5.79 -19.39
N PHE A 11 -5.76 6.20 -18.75
CA PHE A 11 -5.97 6.00 -17.32
C PHE A 11 -5.85 4.52 -16.93
N TRP A 12 -6.57 3.63 -17.63
CA TRP A 12 -6.55 2.21 -17.29
C TRP A 12 -5.19 1.56 -17.55
N VAL A 13 -4.50 1.94 -18.62
CA VAL A 13 -3.14 1.44 -18.91
C VAL A 13 -2.17 1.85 -17.80
N ILE A 14 -2.20 3.13 -17.39
CA ILE A 14 -1.33 3.64 -16.33
C ILE A 14 -1.65 2.97 -15.00
N LEU A 15 -2.95 2.82 -14.67
CA LEU A 15 -3.37 2.18 -13.42
C LEU A 15 -2.91 0.73 -13.34
N VAL A 16 -3.09 -0.06 -14.40
CA VAL A 16 -2.66 -1.47 -14.41
C VAL A 16 -1.14 -1.56 -14.30
N ALA A 17 -0.39 -0.72 -15.02
CA ALA A 17 1.07 -0.69 -14.91
C ALA A 17 1.53 -0.37 -13.48
N PHE A 18 0.88 0.62 -12.85
CA PHE A 18 1.15 0.98 -11.46
C PHE A 18 0.87 -0.18 -10.49
N LEU A 19 -0.28 -0.84 -10.60
CA LEU A 19 -0.65 -1.96 -9.71
C LEU A 19 0.31 -3.15 -9.86
N VAL A 20 0.73 -3.47 -11.08
CA VAL A 20 1.71 -4.55 -11.31
C VAL A 20 3.05 -4.19 -10.69
N TRP A 21 3.51 -2.95 -10.86
CA TRP A 21 4.77 -2.50 -10.28
C TRP A 21 4.73 -2.52 -8.75
N ASP A 22 3.65 -2.01 -8.16
CA ASP A 22 3.42 -2.02 -6.71
C ASP A 22 3.42 -3.46 -6.18
N PHE A 23 2.66 -4.36 -6.80
CA PHE A 23 2.59 -5.76 -6.37
C PHE A 23 3.96 -6.47 -6.39
N LEU A 24 4.81 -6.17 -7.36
CA LEU A 24 6.12 -6.79 -7.49
C LEU A 24 7.19 -6.15 -6.59
N SER A 25 7.03 -4.87 -6.24
CA SER A 25 8.07 -4.10 -5.52
C SER A 25 7.76 -3.91 -4.04
N SER A 26 6.48 -3.85 -3.68
CA SER A 26 6.05 -3.65 -2.30
C SER A 26 6.32 -4.90 -1.47
N LYS A 27 6.86 -4.69 -0.26
CA LYS A 27 7.07 -5.77 0.69
C LYS A 27 5.73 -6.40 1.05
N PRO A 28 5.67 -7.73 1.27
CA PRO A 28 4.47 -8.35 1.79
C PRO A 28 4.08 -7.73 3.13
N VAL A 29 2.78 -7.58 3.33
CA VAL A 29 2.13 -7.16 4.58
C VAL A 29 2.59 -8.09 5.70
N ASP A 30 3.25 -7.55 6.73
CA ASP A 30 3.75 -8.30 7.87
C ASP A 30 2.70 -8.26 8.98
N LEU A 31 1.82 -9.26 8.97
CA LEU A 31 0.71 -9.39 9.92
C LEU A 31 1.15 -9.61 11.38
N ARG A 32 2.46 -9.77 11.66
CA ARG A 32 3.00 -10.00 13.01
C ARG A 32 3.73 -8.79 13.56
N PHE A 33 4.40 -8.02 12.70
CA PHE A 33 5.18 -6.84 13.09
C PHE A 33 4.68 -5.54 12.46
N GLU A 34 3.42 -5.49 12.08
CA GLU A 34 2.80 -4.26 11.60
C GLU A 34 2.63 -3.25 12.73
N ALA A 35 3.17 -2.05 12.52
CA ALA A 35 2.80 -0.90 13.33
C ALA A 35 1.27 -0.74 13.19
N PRO A 36 0.50 -0.82 14.28
CA PRO A 36 -0.95 -0.74 14.20
C PRO A 36 -1.34 0.56 13.51
N PHE A 37 -2.41 0.49 12.71
CA PHE A 37 -2.86 1.56 11.82
C PHE A 37 -3.03 2.93 12.51
N ILE A 38 -3.19 2.95 13.85
CA ILE A 38 -3.16 4.16 14.67
C ILE A 38 -1.84 4.96 14.58
N ALA A 39 -0.70 4.38 14.18
CA ALA A 39 0.52 5.15 13.86
C ALA A 39 0.76 5.42 12.39
N ALA A 40 -0.08 4.94 11.47
CA ALA A 40 0.11 5.25 10.07
C ALA A 40 -0.07 6.76 9.87
N GLY A 41 1.05 7.48 9.70
CA GLY A 41 1.09 8.94 9.47
C GLY A 41 1.43 9.83 10.67
N SER A 42 1.58 9.30 11.89
CA SER A 42 1.90 10.12 13.08
C SER A 42 3.40 10.31 13.33
N GLY A 43 4.26 9.53 12.66
CA GLY A 43 5.70 9.51 12.90
C GLY A 43 6.11 8.94 14.27
N GLN A 44 5.16 8.40 15.04
CA GLN A 44 5.40 7.79 16.34
C GLN A 44 5.37 6.27 16.22
N ALA A 45 6.37 5.60 16.79
CA ALA A 45 6.36 4.15 16.90
C ALA A 45 5.23 3.72 17.86
N VAL A 46 4.32 2.85 17.41
CA VAL A 46 3.32 2.31 18.34
C VAL A 46 4.01 1.28 19.21
N GLN A 47 3.90 1.46 20.50
CA GLN A 47 4.03 0.36 21.46
C GLN A 47 2.73 -0.44 21.41
N GLY A 48 2.59 -1.28 20.38
CA GLY A 48 1.50 -2.26 20.30
C GLY A 48 1.70 -3.32 21.38
N GLY A 49 0.75 -3.38 22.31
CA GLY A 49 0.55 -4.37 23.39
C GLY A 49 1.72 -5.31 23.71
N HIS A 50 2.27 -5.18 24.92
CA HIS A 50 3.26 -6.09 25.52
C HIS A 50 2.94 -7.60 25.39
N CYS A 51 1.71 -7.98 25.06
CA CYS A 51 1.29 -9.38 24.91
C CYS A 51 1.50 -9.98 23.51
N SER A 52 1.87 -9.21 22.48
CA SER A 52 1.96 -9.69 21.09
C SER A 52 3.36 -9.61 20.46
N MET A 53 4.35 -9.03 21.14
CA MET A 53 5.76 -9.07 20.71
C MET A 53 6.51 -10.12 21.55
N PRO A 54 7.06 -11.19 20.95
CA PRO A 54 8.01 -12.05 21.63
C PRO A 54 9.32 -11.30 21.89
N ASP A 55 9.98 -11.60 23.01
CA ASP A 55 11.28 -11.05 23.41
C ASP A 55 12.36 -11.20 22.33
#